data_AF-A0A101WIN1-F1
#
_entry.id   AF-A0A101WIN1-F1
#
_cell.length_a   1.000
_cell.length_b   1.000
_cell.length_c   1.000
_cell.angle_alpha   90.00
_cell.angle_beta   90.00
_cell.angle_gamma   90.00
#
_symmetry.space_group_name_H-M   'P 1'
#
loop_
_entity.id
_entity.type
_entity.pdbx_description
1 polymer ?
#
loop_
_entity_poly.entity_id
_entity_poly.type
_entity_poly.pdbx_seq_one_letter_code
_entity_poly.pdbx_strand_id
1 'polypeptide(L)' 'MGLIGVEQAFLDLRSLDLVNEEAAEKLFKIVARRNYIVEGAEREYKIALLAAYKNYLDKSR' A
#
# COMPACT_ATOMS: atom_id res chain seq x y z
N MET A 1 -12.71 9.94 -2.94
CA MET A 1 -11.35 10.27 -3.43
C MET A 1 -10.39 9.28 -2.80
N GLY A 2 -9.89 8.31 -3.58
CA GLY A 2 -8.91 7.33 -3.13
C GLY A 2 -7.50 7.72 -3.59
N LEU A 3 -6.47 7.15 -2.97
CA LEU A 3 -5.08 7.35 -3.38
C LEU A 3 -4.87 6.79 -4.79
N ILE A 4 -4.26 7.60 -5.67
CA ILE A 4 -4.02 7.24 -7.06
C ILE A 4 -3.02 6.08 -7.12
N GLY A 5 -3.38 5.01 -7.83
CA GLY A 5 -2.50 3.88 -8.09
C GLY A 5 -2.45 2.81 -7.00
N VAL A 6 -3.31 2.87 -5.97
CA VAL A 6 -3.36 1.84 -4.92
C VAL A 6 -3.72 0.46 -5.45
N GLU A 7 -4.74 0.35 -6.30
CA GLU A 7 -5.15 -0.94 -6.86
C GLU A 7 -4.03 -1.60 -7.68
N GLN A 8 -3.34 -0.82 -8.52
CA GLN A 8 -2.19 -1.33 -9.26
C GLN A 8 -1.04 -1.71 -8.32
N ALA A 9 -0.78 -0.93 -7.28
CA ALA A 9 0.25 -1.26 -6.29
C ALA A 9 -0.05 -2.60 -5.58
N PHE A 10 -1.32 -2.92 -5.32
CA PHE A 10 -1.72 -4.19 -4.73
C PHE A 10 -1.51 -5.37 -5.70
N LEU A 11 -1.85 -5.19 -6.97
CA LEU A 11 -1.59 -6.19 -8.01
C LEU A 11 -0.09 -6.46 -8.17
N ASP A 12 0.71 -5.40 -8.25
CA ASP A 12 2.16 -5.49 -8.38
C ASP A 12 2.78 -6.22 -7.17
N LEU A 13 2.35 -5.89 -5.95
CA LEU A 13 2.85 -6.55 -4.74
C LEU A 13 2.42 -8.00 -4.59
N ARG A 14 1.22 -8.36 -5.05
CA ARG A 14 0.73 -9.74 -4.96
C ARG A 14 1.67 -10.71 -5.66
N SER A 15 2.31 -10.29 -6.75
CA SER A 15 3.29 -11.10 -7.49
C SER A 15 4.63 -11.30 -6.78
N LEU A 16 4.90 -10.53 -5.73
CA LEU A 16 6.19 -10.49 -5.04
C LEU A 16 6.19 -11.24 -3.70
N ASP A 17 5.04 -11.79 -3.28
CA ASP A 17 4.84 -12.53 -2.01
C ASP A 17 5.37 -11.81 -0.75
N LEU A 18 5.36 -10.47 -0.78
CA LEU A 18 5.81 -9.66 0.35
C LEU A 18 4.72 -9.55 1.42
N VAL A 19 5.14 -9.56 2.69
CA VAL A 19 4.24 -9.48 3.85
C VAL A 19 4.66 -8.38 4.82
N ASN A 20 3.70 -7.97 5.68
CA ASN A 20 3.94 -7.09 6.82
C ASN A 20 4.70 -5.79 6.48
N GLU A 21 5.84 -5.55 7.12
CA GLU A 21 6.59 -4.29 7.02
C GLU A 21 7.17 -4.07 5.62
N GLU A 22 7.66 -5.12 4.96
CA GLU A 22 8.18 -5.03 3.59
C GLU A 22 7.09 -4.65 2.60
N ALA A 23 5.90 -5.23 2.77
CA ALA A 23 4.74 -4.87 1.97
C ALA A 23 4.33 -3.41 2.21
N ALA A 24 4.27 -2.98 3.48
CA ALA A 24 3.91 -1.60 3.83
C ALA A 24 4.87 -0.57 3.22
N GLU A 25 6.18 -0.83 3.33
CA GLU A 25 7.23 0.03 2.79
C GLU A 25 7.15 0.13 1.26
N LYS A 26 6.97 -1.00 0.57
CA LYS A 26 6.91 -1.03 -0.88
C LYS A 26 5.63 -0.39 -1.42
N LEU A 27 4.49 -0.62 -0.77
CA LEU A 27 3.23 0.06 -1.09
C LEU A 27 3.37 1.57 -0.95
N PHE A 28 3.93 2.02 0.17
CA PHE A 28 4.15 3.43 0.41
C PHE A 28 5.02 4.06 -0.67
N LYS A 29 6.15 3.43 -1.04
CA LYS A 29 7.03 3.93 -2.12
C LYS A 29 6.32 4.05 -3.47
N ILE A 30 5.42 3.14 -3.81
CA ILE A 30 4.67 3.19 -5.07
C ILE A 30 3.64 4.33 -5.03
N VAL A 31 2.86 4.39 -3.96
CA VAL A 31 1.73 5.33 -3.82
C VAL A 31 2.23 6.76 -3.62
N ALA A 32 3.28 6.97 -2.83
CA ALA A 32 3.86 8.30 -2.56
C ALA A 32 4.44 8.98 -3.83
N ARG A 33 4.80 8.21 -4.87
CA ARG A 33 5.24 8.78 -6.16
C ARG A 33 4.15 9.55 -6.90
N ARG A 34 2.87 9.28 -6.60
CA ARG A 34 1.72 9.81 -7.33
C ARG A 34 0.76 10.60 -6.44
N ASN A 35 1.02 10.67 -5.15
CA ASN A 35 0.14 11.28 -4.17
C ASN A 35 0.95 12.18 -3.24
N TYR A 36 0.37 13.31 -2.86
CA TYR A 36 0.94 14.13 -1.80
C TYR A 36 0.80 13.41 -0.46
N ILE A 37 1.93 13.19 0.21
CA ILE A 37 1.97 12.65 1.57
C ILE A 37 2.30 13.81 2.50
N VAL A 38 1.46 14.00 3.52
CA VAL A 38 1.71 15.01 4.55
C VAL A 38 2.98 14.63 5.31
N GLU A 39 3.87 15.61 5.50
CA GLU A 39 5.10 15.41 6.25
C GLU A 39 4.80 14.91 7.67
N GLY A 40 5.53 13.89 8.11
CA GLY A 40 5.32 13.24 9.41
C GLY A 40 4.19 12.20 9.46
N ALA A 41 3.33 12.09 8.43
CA ALA A 41 2.23 11.12 8.40
C ALA A 41 2.60 9.76 7.76
N GLU A 42 3.88 9.53 7.48
CA GLU A 42 4.34 8.35 6.72
C GLU A 42 3.96 7.03 7.40
N ARG A 43 4.04 7.00 8.74
CA ARG A 43 3.75 5.80 9.53
C ARG A 43 2.27 5.42 9.41
N GLU A 44 1.39 6.40 9.54
CA GLU A 44 -0.06 6.25 9.44
C GLU A 44 -0.44 5.77 8.04
N TYR A 45 0.19 6.34 7.00
CA TYR A 45 0.01 5.89 5.62
C TYR A 45 0.43 4.44 5.41
N LYS A 46 1.60 4.04 5.91
CA LYS A 46 2.09 2.66 5.82
C LYS A 46 1.14 1.67 6.51
N ILE A 47 0.65 2.01 7.70
CA ILE A 47 -0.31 1.19 8.44
C ILE A 47 -1.63 1.06 7.66
N ALA A 48 -2.18 2.17 7.16
CA ALA A 48 -3.42 2.17 6.40
C ALA A 48 -3.31 1.39 5.08
N LEU A 49 -2.21 1.57 4.35
CA LEU A 49 -1.94 0.83 3.10
C LEU A 49 -1.80 -0.66 3.35
N LEU A 50 -1.10 -1.06 4.43
CA LEU A 50 -0.96 -2.47 4.79
C LEU A 50 -2.30 -3.09 5.17
N ALA A 51 -3.13 -2.41 5.96
CA ALA A 51 -4.45 -2.89 6.33
C ALA A 51 -5.36 -3.06 5.10
N ALA A 52 -5.35 -2.08 4.19
CA ALA A 52 -6.09 -2.16 2.94
C ALA A 52 -5.60 -3.30 2.04
N TYR A 53 -4.28 -3.55 1.98
CA TYR A 53 -3.70 -4.65 1.22
C TYR A 53 -4.09 -6.02 1.79
N LYS A 54 -4.06 -6.18 3.12
CA LYS A 54 -4.55 -7.42 3.79
C LYS A 54 -6.01 -7.69 3.45
N ASN A 55 -6.86 -6.67 3.56
CA ASN A 55 -8.27 -6.78 3.18
C ASN A 55 -8.45 -7.13 1.69
N TYR A 56 -7.58 -6.65 0.81
CA TYR A 56 -7.59 -6.99 -0.61
C TYR A 56 -7.22 -8.46 -0.83
N LEU A 57 -6.20 -8.97 -0.15
CA LEU A 57 -5.79 -10.38 -0.24
C LEU A 57 -6.89 -11.32 0.25
N ASP A 58 -7.56 -10.98 1.36
CA ASP A 58 -8.67 -11.78 1.90
C ASP A 58 -9.87 -11.84 0.95
N LYS A 59 -10.17 -10.73 0.25
CA LYS A 59 -11.25 -10.69 -0.76
C LYS A 59 -10.90 -11.34 -2.09
N SER A 60 -9.61 -11.53 -2.35
CA SER A 60 -9.08 -12.10 -3.61
C SER A 60 -8.78 -13.60 -3.50
N ARG A 61 -9.13 -14.20 -2.37
CA ARG A 61 -9.04 -15.63 -2.04
C ARG A 61 -10.37 -16.32 -2.34
#